data_AF-A0A1D6K683-F1
#
_entry.id   AF-A0A1D6K683-F1
#
_cell.length_a   1.000
_cell.length_b   1.000
_cell.length_c   1.000
_cell.angle_alpha   90.00
_cell.angle_beta   90.00
_cell.angle_gamma   90.00
#
_symmetry.space_group_name_H-M   'P 1'
#
loop_
_entity.id
_entity.type
_entity.pdbx_description
1 polymer ?
#
loop_
_entity_poly.entity_id
_entity_poly.type
_entity_poly.pdbx_seq_one_letter_code
_entity_poly.pdbx_strand_id
1 'polypeptide(L)'
;MFDVSSSDEADVDSYTGEAGGSKHQLFLNMQALKAKLSGLVYSLSMEAGGRGADKKNLNDQRDLFQRISDFIKSGECPEESLRISGKNGILRVTSWRESIQLNYMRRFLGRGFLKHSQDNDLLHEVFDIKIDRTENMSATEKSPVR
;
A
#
# COMPACT_ATOMS: atom_id res chain seq x y z
N MET A 1 1.19 -17.72 12.49
CA MET A 1 1.85 -18.80 13.26
C MET A 1 3.21 -19.00 12.60
N PHE A 2 4.29 -18.50 13.20
CA PHE A 2 5.63 -18.69 12.67
C PHE A 2 6.30 -19.79 13.49
N ASP A 3 6.56 -20.90 12.82
CA ASP A 3 7.17 -22.10 13.36
C ASP A 3 8.70 -21.87 13.47
N VAL A 4 9.22 -21.91 14.70
CA VAL A 4 10.65 -21.84 14.99
C VAL A 4 11.07 -23.26 15.35
N SER A 5 11.63 -23.97 14.39
CA SER A 5 12.26 -25.26 14.62
C SER A 5 13.58 -25.04 15.37
N SER A 6 13.60 -25.43 16.64
CA SER A 6 14.81 -25.52 17.46
C SER A 6 15.45 -26.89 17.20
N SER A 7 16.65 -26.90 16.64
CA SER A 7 17.54 -28.08 16.67
C SER A 7 18.73 -27.71 17.54
N ASP A 8 18.78 -28.33 18.71
CA ASP A 8 19.95 -28.35 19.59
C ASP A 8 20.89 -29.44 19.11
N GLU A 9 22.13 -29.09 18.75
CA GLU A 9 23.29 -29.95 18.95
C GLU A 9 24.50 -29.05 19.27
N ALA A 10 25.14 -29.33 20.40
CA ALA A 10 26.18 -28.51 21.00
C ALA A 10 27.56 -28.78 20.38
N ASP A 11 28.39 -27.74 20.25
CA ASP A 11 29.77 -27.87 20.73
C ASP A 11 30.37 -26.51 21.14
N VAL A 12 31.14 -26.56 22.21
CA VAL A 12 31.72 -25.45 22.96
C VAL A 12 32.97 -24.93 22.24
N ASP A 13 33.00 -23.64 21.89
CA ASP A 13 34.21 -22.85 22.14
C ASP A 13 33.91 -21.37 22.39
N SER A 14 34.66 -20.83 23.35
CA SER A 14 34.50 -19.55 24.01
C SER A 14 35.00 -18.40 23.14
N TYR A 15 34.10 -17.55 22.65
CA TYR A 15 34.40 -16.14 22.35
C TYR A 15 33.23 -15.23 22.72
N THR A 16 33.36 -14.60 23.90
CA THR A 16 32.90 -13.23 24.21
C THR A 16 31.51 -12.82 23.70
N GLY A 17 30.52 -12.98 24.59
CA GLY A 17 29.14 -12.54 24.43
C GLY A 17 28.95 -11.02 24.51
N GLU A 18 29.41 -10.28 23.50
CA GLU A 18 29.08 -8.85 23.34
C GLU A 18 28.02 -8.61 22.25
N ALA A 19 27.90 -9.50 21.27
CA ALA A 19 26.93 -9.34 20.17
C ALA A 19 25.48 -9.67 20.57
N GLY A 20 25.27 -10.53 21.58
CA GLY A 20 23.94 -10.95 22.06
C GLY A 20 23.20 -9.84 22.81
N GLY A 21 23.92 -9.09 23.66
CA GLY A 21 23.36 -7.95 24.39
C GLY A 21 22.95 -6.80 23.46
N SER A 22 23.74 -6.54 22.42
CA SER A 22 23.45 -5.49 21.43
C SER A 22 22.21 -5.78 20.59
N LYS A 23 22.06 -7.02 20.07
CA LYS A 23 20.88 -7.42 19.30
C LYS A 23 19.60 -7.44 20.15
N HIS A 24 19.69 -7.93 21.39
CA HIS A 24 18.56 -7.94 22.31
C HIS A 24 18.13 -6.52 22.68
N GLN A 25 19.09 -5.64 22.99
CA GLN A 25 18.79 -4.24 23.28
C GLN A 25 18.17 -3.52 22.08
N LEU A 26 18.65 -3.78 20.86
CA LEU A 26 18.07 -3.24 19.63
C LEU A 26 16.62 -3.71 19.45
N PHE A 27 16.33 -4.98 19.69
CA PHE A 27 14.97 -5.51 19.65
C PHE A 27 14.06 -4.80 20.66
N LEU A 28 14.49 -4.65 21.92
CA LEU A 28 13.72 -3.93 22.94
C LEU A 28 13.47 -2.47 22.55
N ASN A 29 14.48 -1.80 22.00
CA ASN A 29 14.36 -0.43 21.52
C ASN A 29 13.35 -0.31 20.36
N MET A 30 13.37 -1.25 19.41
CA MET A 30 12.41 -1.30 18.30
C MET A 30 10.98 -1.53 18.79
N GLN A 31 10.78 -2.41 19.77
CA GLN A 31 9.46 -2.66 20.35
C GLN A 31 8.93 -1.43 21.11
N ALA A 32 9.79 -0.75 21.87
CA ALA A 32 9.43 0.49 22.54
C ALA A 32 9.08 1.60 21.53
N LEU A 33 9.82 1.70 20.43
CA LEU A 33 9.51 2.65 19.36
C LEU A 33 8.18 2.33 18.68
N LYS A 34 7.93 1.05 18.36
CA LYS A 34 6.67 0.58 17.78
C LYS A 34 5.48 0.93 18.69
N ALA A 35 5.62 0.71 20.01
CA ALA A 35 4.59 1.05 20.98
C ALA A 35 4.30 2.56 21.03
N LYS A 36 5.35 3.40 21.08
CA LYS A 36 5.21 4.86 21.05
C LYS A 36 4.52 5.34 19.76
N LEU A 37 4.98 4.85 18.62
CA LEU A 37 4.39 5.20 17.32
C LEU A 37 2.92 4.78 17.24
N SER A 38 2.59 3.56 17.68
CA SER A 38 1.21 3.07 17.70
C SER A 38 0.29 3.95 18.55
N GLY A 39 0.76 4.44 19.71
CA GLY A 39 -0.01 5.33 20.56
C GLY A 39 -0.30 6.68 19.90
N LEU A 40 0.71 7.28 19.25
CA LEU A 40 0.59 8.55 18.54
C LEU A 40 -0.35 8.45 17.33
N VAL A 41 -0.20 7.41 16.51
CA VAL A 41 -1.06 7.20 15.33
C VAL A 41 -2.51 6.98 15.74
N TYR A 42 -2.75 6.23 16.82
CA TYR A 42 -4.10 6.03 17.35
C TYR A 42 -4.71 7.33 17.89
N SER A 43 -3.94 8.16 18.60
CA SER A 43 -4.47 9.45 19.06
C SER A 43 -4.86 10.36 17.88
N LEU A 44 -4.07 10.35 16.79
CA LEU A 44 -4.35 11.12 15.59
C LEU A 44 -5.58 10.59 14.83
N SER A 45 -5.82 9.27 14.80
CA SER A 45 -7.05 8.72 14.19
C SER A 45 -8.32 9.08 14.99
N MET A 46 -8.18 9.28 16.30
CA MET A 46 -9.24 9.71 17.20
C MET A 46 -9.40 11.22 17.30
N GLU A 47 -8.50 12.02 16.71
CA GLU A 47 -8.47 13.48 16.91
C GLU A 47 -9.72 14.15 16.35
N ALA A 48 -10.45 14.82 17.24
CA ALA A 48 -11.61 15.63 16.90
C ALA A 48 -11.15 17.06 16.57
N GLY A 49 -10.55 17.26 15.39
CA GLY A 49 -10.28 18.58 14.83
C GLY A 49 -9.56 19.55 15.76
N GLY A 50 -8.25 19.35 15.94
CA GLY A 50 -7.39 20.25 16.70
C GLY A 50 -7.35 21.68 16.16
N ARG A 51 -6.86 22.59 17.01
CA ARG A 51 -6.77 24.03 16.71
C ARG A 51 -5.81 24.24 15.52
N GLY A 52 -6.36 24.55 14.35
CA GLY A 52 -5.60 24.82 13.12
C GLY A 52 -5.73 23.76 12.01
N ALA A 53 -6.42 22.64 12.26
CA ALA A 53 -6.73 21.68 11.21
C ALA A 53 -7.88 22.20 10.32
N ASP A 54 -7.73 22.13 9.01
CA ASP A 54 -8.80 22.47 8.07
C ASP A 54 -9.95 21.49 8.28
N LYS A 55 -11.07 22.00 8.82
CA LYS A 55 -12.27 21.22 9.14
C LYS A 55 -12.77 20.40 7.95
N LYS A 56 -12.45 20.80 6.72
CA LYS A 56 -12.83 20.08 5.49
C LYS A 56 -12.11 18.74 5.30
N ASN A 57 -10.90 18.59 5.84
CA ASN A 57 -10.05 17.41 5.61
C ASN A 57 -9.91 16.50 6.84
N LEU A 58 -10.65 16.78 7.92
CA LEU A 58 -10.54 16.01 9.16
C LEU A 58 -10.94 14.54 8.99
N ASN A 59 -11.97 14.27 8.20
CA ASN A 59 -12.38 12.89 7.94
C ASN A 59 -11.29 12.14 7.17
N ASP A 60 -10.74 12.74 6.10
CA ASP A 60 -9.66 12.13 5.32
C ASP A 60 -8.40 11.88 6.17
N GLN A 61 -8.06 12.81 7.07
CA GLN A 61 -6.95 12.63 8.01
C GLN A 61 -7.20 11.47 8.98
N ARG A 62 -8.39 11.41 9.58
CA ARG A 62 -8.76 10.32 10.50
C ARG A 62 -8.75 8.98 9.80
N ASP A 63 -9.30 8.90 8.60
CA ASP A 63 -9.30 7.70 7.77
C ASP A 63 -7.88 7.24 7.43
N LEU A 64 -6.98 8.18 7.08
CA LEU A 64 -5.58 7.87 6.82
C LEU A 64 -4.87 7.33 8.07
N PHE A 65 -4.98 8.01 9.20
CA PHE A 65 -4.35 7.55 10.44
C PHE A 65 -4.94 6.24 10.95
N GLN A 66 -6.22 5.98 10.70
CA GLN A 66 -6.82 4.68 10.99
C GLN A 66 -6.17 3.57 10.17
N ARG A 67 -6.01 3.75 8.85
CA ARG A 67 -5.31 2.78 7.98
C ARG A 67 -3.87 2.55 8.41
N ILE A 68 -3.15 3.59 8.83
CA ILE A 68 -1.78 3.47 9.36
C ILE A 68 -1.77 2.71 10.69
N SER A 69 -2.70 3.01 11.60
CA SER A 69 -2.86 2.29 12.88
C SER A 69 -3.07 0.80 12.63
N ASP A 70 -3.96 0.46 11.71
CA ASP A 70 -4.30 -0.92 11.41
C ASP A 70 -3.10 -1.64 10.81
N PHE A 71 -2.37 -1.02 9.88
CA PHE A 71 -1.13 -1.56 9.34
C PHE A 71 -0.05 -1.82 10.42
N ILE A 72 0.15 -0.90 11.38
CA ILE A 72 1.12 -1.10 12.47
C ILE A 72 0.75 -2.31 13.36
N LYS A 73 -0.55 -2.55 13.54
CA LYS A 73 -1.09 -3.63 14.38
C LYS A 73 -1.09 -4.98 13.67
N SER A 74 -1.67 -5.07 12.48
CA SER A 74 -1.85 -6.33 11.73
C SER A 74 -0.71 -6.64 10.77
N GLY A 75 0.01 -5.62 10.30
CA GLY A 75 0.98 -5.75 9.21
C GLY A 75 0.34 -5.79 7.81
N GLU A 76 -0.99 -5.77 7.73
CA GLU A 76 -1.73 -5.85 6.46
C GLU A 76 -1.88 -4.47 5.83
N CYS A 77 -1.54 -4.37 4.54
CA CYS A 77 -1.70 -3.14 3.79
C CYS A 77 -3.16 -2.98 3.34
N PRO A 78 -3.73 -1.76 3.36
CA PRO A 78 -5.02 -1.51 2.74
C PRO A 78 -5.01 -1.87 1.24
N GLU A 79 -6.02 -2.62 0.82
CA GLU A 79 -6.30 -2.88 -0.58
C GLU A 79 -7.36 -1.90 -1.10
N GLU A 80 -7.08 -1.23 -2.21
CA GLU A 80 -8.02 -0.34 -2.89
C GLU A 80 -8.21 -0.78 -4.34
N SER A 81 -9.44 -0.69 -4.84
CA SER A 81 -9.74 -0.90 -6.26
C SER A 81 -10.29 0.38 -6.88
N LEU A 82 -9.71 0.78 -8.01
CA LEU A 82 -10.12 1.92 -8.78
C LEU A 82 -10.63 1.46 -10.14
N ARG A 83 -11.89 1.80 -10.43
CA ARG A 83 -12.46 1.58 -11.75
C ARG A 83 -11.97 2.65 -12.72
N ILE A 84 -11.25 2.24 -13.75
CA ILE A 84 -10.63 3.13 -14.75
C ILE A 84 -11.22 2.97 -16.14
N SER A 85 -11.85 1.83 -16.47
CA SER A 85 -12.53 1.65 -17.76
C SER A 85 -13.73 0.72 -17.62
N GLY A 86 -14.90 1.14 -18.13
CA GLY A 86 -16.05 0.27 -18.38
C GLY A 86 -16.34 -0.73 -17.26
N LYS A 87 -16.78 -1.95 -17.59
CA LYS A 87 -17.00 -3.03 -16.60
C LYS A 87 -15.72 -3.74 -16.18
N ASN A 88 -14.66 -3.70 -16.98
CA ASN A 88 -13.55 -4.66 -16.84
C ASN A 88 -12.16 -4.02 -16.65
N GLY A 89 -12.05 -2.69 -16.58
CA GLY A 89 -10.79 -1.99 -16.26
C GLY A 89 -10.74 -1.64 -14.77
N ILE A 90 -10.20 -2.55 -13.96
CA ILE A 90 -10.00 -2.35 -12.52
C ILE A 90 -8.51 -2.27 -12.23
N LEU A 91 -8.07 -1.15 -11.69
CA LEU A 91 -6.74 -0.98 -11.11
C LEU A 91 -6.82 -1.37 -9.63
N ARG A 92 -6.11 -2.42 -9.23
CA ARG A 92 -5.97 -2.80 -7.82
C ARG A 92 -4.67 -2.24 -7.26
N VAL A 93 -4.74 -1.77 -6.03
CA VAL A 93 -3.62 -1.28 -5.24
C VAL A 93 -3.59 -2.11 -3.97
N THR A 94 -2.51 -2.85 -3.76
CA THR A 94 -2.35 -3.83 -2.68
C THR A 94 -1.25 -3.45 -1.69
N SER A 95 -0.47 -2.41 -1.99
CA SER A 95 0.64 -1.95 -1.16
C SER A 95 0.68 -0.42 -1.00
N TRP A 96 1.27 0.07 0.11
CA TRP A 96 1.49 1.51 0.35
C TRP A 96 2.34 2.15 -0.76
N ARG A 97 3.28 1.37 -1.32
CA ARG A 97 4.11 1.78 -2.45
C ARG A 97 3.25 2.10 -3.67
N GLU A 98 2.38 1.16 -4.04
CA GLU A 98 1.44 1.33 -5.16
C GLU A 98 0.49 2.51 -4.89
N SER A 99 -0.01 2.67 -3.66
CA SER A 99 -0.87 3.82 -3.30
C SER A 99 -0.15 5.16 -3.51
N ILE A 100 1.12 5.26 -3.10
CA ILE A 100 1.94 6.48 -3.27
C ILE A 100 2.21 6.76 -4.75
N GLN A 101 2.63 5.74 -5.51
CA GLN A 101 2.87 5.85 -6.95
C GLN A 101 1.60 6.28 -7.69
N LEU A 102 0.46 5.68 -7.36
CA LEU A 102 -0.82 6.05 -7.95
C LEU A 102 -1.21 7.49 -7.62
N ASN A 103 -1.03 7.92 -6.36
CA ASN A 103 -1.32 9.30 -5.96
C ASN A 103 -0.44 10.30 -6.70
N TYR A 104 0.85 9.98 -6.88
CA TYR A 104 1.76 10.77 -7.70
C TYR A 104 1.24 10.88 -9.14
N MET A 105 0.90 9.74 -9.77
CA MET A 105 0.43 9.73 -11.16
C MET A 105 -0.89 10.47 -11.33
N ARG A 106 -1.83 10.36 -10.39
CA ARG A 106 -3.09 11.14 -10.40
C ARG A 106 -2.81 12.64 -10.39
N ARG A 107 -1.86 13.10 -9.56
CA ARG A 107 -1.50 14.52 -9.47
C ARG A 107 -0.71 15.00 -10.68
N PHE A 108 0.23 14.18 -11.15
CA PHE A 108 1.09 14.49 -12.30
C PHE A 108 0.30 14.58 -13.61
N LEU A 109 -0.59 13.61 -13.87
CA LEU A 109 -1.41 13.58 -15.09
C LEU A 109 -2.67 14.44 -14.98
N GLY A 110 -3.12 14.75 -13.76
CA GLY A 110 -4.30 15.55 -13.50
C GLY A 110 -5.54 15.02 -14.24
N ARG A 111 -6.17 15.88 -15.05
CA ARG A 111 -7.35 15.50 -15.84
C ARG A 111 -7.07 14.41 -16.89
N GLY A 112 -5.81 14.25 -17.31
CA GLY A 112 -5.40 13.20 -18.25
C GLY A 112 -5.25 11.82 -17.63
N PHE A 113 -5.29 11.71 -16.29
CA PHE A 113 -5.07 10.46 -15.57
C PHE A 113 -5.96 9.32 -16.08
N LEU A 114 -7.26 9.59 -16.26
CA LEU A 114 -8.22 8.57 -16.68
C LEU A 114 -7.91 8.04 -18.09
N LYS A 115 -7.65 8.94 -19.05
CA LYS A 115 -7.32 8.57 -20.43
C LYS A 115 -6.05 7.73 -20.49
N HIS A 116 -4.99 8.16 -19.81
CA HIS A 116 -3.76 7.38 -19.77
C HIS A 116 -3.95 6.04 -19.06
N SER A 117 -4.74 5.96 -18.00
CA SER A 117 -5.03 4.67 -17.34
C SER A 117 -5.82 3.71 -18.25
N GLN A 118 -6.54 4.21 -19.25
CA GLN A 118 -7.28 3.39 -20.22
C GLN A 118 -6.39 2.94 -21.39
N ASP A 119 -5.58 3.86 -21.93
CA ASP A 119 -4.96 3.69 -23.24
C ASP A 119 -3.45 3.42 -23.17
N ASN A 120 -2.79 3.64 -22.02
CA ASN A 120 -1.34 3.57 -21.91
C ASN A 120 -0.86 2.20 -21.41
N ASP A 121 -0.37 1.38 -22.35
CA ASP A 121 0.19 0.06 -22.08
C ASP A 121 1.30 0.08 -21.01
N LEU A 122 2.15 1.12 -21.00
CA LEU A 122 3.20 1.24 -19.99
C LEU A 122 2.62 1.43 -18.58
N LEU A 123 1.51 2.16 -18.43
CA LEU A 123 0.85 2.27 -17.13
C LEU A 123 0.19 0.95 -16.74
N HIS A 124 -0.31 0.18 -17.70
CA HIS A 124 -0.86 -1.13 -17.40
C HIS A 124 0.22 -2.08 -16.90
N GLU A 125 1.41 -2.05 -17.52
CA GLU A 125 2.55 -2.84 -17.08
C GLU A 125 3.07 -2.39 -15.70
N VAL A 126 3.30 -1.09 -15.50
CA VAL A 126 3.85 -0.55 -14.24
C VAL A 126 2.93 -0.80 -13.04
N PHE A 127 1.62 -0.81 -13.25
CA PHE A 127 0.62 -0.98 -12.18
C PHE A 127 -0.10 -2.33 -12.21
N ASP A 128 0.34 -3.30 -13.02
CA ASP A 128 -0.32 -4.60 -13.25
C ASP A 128 -1.84 -4.47 -13.46
N ILE A 129 -2.24 -3.49 -14.29
CA ILE A 129 -3.64 -3.21 -14.56
C ILE A 129 -4.18 -4.29 -15.49
N LYS A 130 -5.14 -5.06 -14.98
CA LYS A 130 -5.90 -6.01 -15.78
C LYS A 130 -7.03 -5.28 -16.48
N ILE A 131 -6.85 -5.02 -17.77
CA ILE A 131 -7.91 -4.55 -18.67
C ILE A 131 -8.34 -5.72 -19.54
N ASP A 132 -9.59 -6.16 -19.36
CA ASP A 132 -10.19 -7.09 -20.30
C ASP A 132 -10.56 -6.29 -21.57
N ARG A 133 -9.77 -6.44 -22.65
CA ARG A 133 -9.91 -5.66 -23.90
C ARG A 133 -11.02 -6.16 -24.82
N THR A 134 -11.95 -6.97 -24.31
CA THR A 134 -12.86 -7.82 -25.11
C THR A 134 -13.96 -7.05 -25.86
N GLU A 135 -14.07 -5.71 -25.75
CA GLU A 135 -15.19 -4.96 -26.35
C GLU A 135 -14.85 -4.08 -27.56
N ASN A 136 -13.62 -4.07 -28.11
CA ASN A 136 -13.28 -3.13 -29.20
C ASN A 136 -12.84 -3.77 -30.54
N MET A 137 -13.25 -4.99 -30.86
CA MET A 137 -13.15 -5.55 -32.22
C MET A 137 -14.51 -5.90 -32.82
N SER A 138 -15.36 -4.92 -33.08
CA SER A 138 -16.48 -5.11 -34.02
C SER A 138 -17.09 -3.80 -34.49
N ALA A 139 -16.42 -3.11 -35.42
CA ALA A 139 -17.05 -2.30 -36.47
C ALA A 139 -15.98 -1.66 -37.36
N THR A 140 -15.46 -2.40 -38.36
CA THR A 140 -15.18 -1.89 -39.72
C THR A 140 -14.45 -2.94 -40.56
N GLU A 141 -15.17 -3.96 -41.02
CA GLU A 141 -14.89 -4.57 -42.32
C GLU A 141 -16.23 -4.83 -43.00
N LYS A 142 -16.74 -3.80 -43.69
CA LYS A 142 -17.63 -4.02 -44.83
C LYS A 142 -16.77 -3.91 -46.07
N SER A 143 -16.26 -5.03 -46.56
CA SER A 143 -15.79 -5.11 -47.93
C SER A 143 -17.01 -5.25 -48.85
N PRO A 144 -17.11 -4.47 -49.94
CA PRO A 144 -18.20 -4.60 -50.90
C PRO A 144 -17.87 -5.76 -51.84
N VAL A 145 -18.76 -6.75 -51.96
CA VAL A 145 -18.72 -7.69 -53.08
C VAL A 145 -19.94 -7.45 -53.94
N ARG A 146 -19.60 -7.18 -55.20
CA ARG A 146 -20.45 -6.88 -56.35
C ARG A 146 -21.00 -8.17 -56.95
#